data_AF-A0A3N5XB59-F1
#
_entry.id   AF-A0A3N5XB59-F1
#
_cell.length_a   1.000
_cell.length_b   1.000
_cell.length_c   1.000
_cell.angle_alpha   90.00
_cell.angle_beta   90.00
_cell.angle_gamma   90.00
#
_symmetry.space_group_name_H-M   'P 1'
#
loop_
_entity.id
_entity.type
_entity.pdbx_description
1 polymer ?
#
loop_
_entity_poly.entity_id
_entity_poly.type
_entity_poly.pdbx_seq_one_letter_code
_entity_poly.pdbx_strand_id
1 'polypeptide(L)'
;MPQSLDEKREFLRHTVATLAYRGRKALVGVGPEFGAAKFQPGCRAPLEILAHVGDLLDWALSLCRGRGLWQDSVPKSWNEEVVRFFAALQTLDAFLASDRPLGCPTERLFQGPIADALTHIGQIAMCRRLTGALPVRGENYFVAEIKAGQVGLRQEAPLKEFD
;
A
#
# COMPACT_ATOMS: atom_id res chain seq x y z
N MET A 1 32.98 6.59 10.32
CA MET A 1 32.50 5.27 9.89
C MET A 1 31.25 5.51 9.07
N PRO A 2 31.05 4.89 7.89
CA PRO A 2 29.78 5.01 7.20
C PRO A 2 28.71 4.51 8.16
N GLN A 3 27.75 5.38 8.44
CA GLN A 3 26.59 5.10 9.28
C GLN A 3 25.99 3.78 8.77
N SER A 4 25.98 2.73 9.60
CA SER A 4 25.36 1.48 9.16
C SER A 4 23.91 1.84 8.81
N LEU A 5 23.47 1.51 7.60
CA LEU A 5 22.04 1.59 7.30
C LEU A 5 21.33 0.83 8.42
N ASP A 6 20.34 1.47 9.03
CA ASP A 6 19.48 0.82 10.00
C ASP A 6 18.77 -0.32 9.26
N GLU A 7 19.25 -1.55 9.43
CA GLU A 7 18.77 -2.74 8.71
C GLU A 7 17.26 -2.92 8.88
N LYS A 8 16.71 -2.50 10.02
CA LYS A 8 15.27 -2.55 10.28
C LYS A 8 14.50 -1.53 9.43
N ARG A 9 15.06 -0.33 9.23
CA ARG A 9 14.47 0.64 8.28
C ARG A 9 14.54 0.13 6.86
N GLU A 10 15.67 -0.44 6.46
CA GLU A 10 15.81 -0.97 5.11
C GLU A 10 14.81 -2.11 4.87
N PHE A 11 14.63 -3.01 5.85
CA PHE A 11 13.59 -4.02 5.80
C PHE A 11 12.18 -3.41 5.72
N LEU A 12 11.87 -2.38 6.52
CA LEU A 12 10.59 -1.66 6.42
C LEU A 12 10.38 -1.06 5.03
N ARG A 13 11.40 -0.47 4.41
CA ARG A 13 11.31 0.05 3.04
C ARG A 13 10.99 -1.04 2.03
N HIS A 14 11.53 -2.25 2.19
CA HIS A 14 11.12 -3.40 1.40
C HIS A 14 9.64 -3.78 1.63
N THR A 15 9.11 -3.66 2.86
CA THR A 15 7.67 -3.90 3.10
C THR A 15 6.78 -2.86 2.40
N VAL A 16 7.20 -1.58 2.38
CA VAL A 16 6.50 -0.51 1.66
C VAL A 16 6.57 -0.71 0.15
N ALA A 17 7.73 -1.11 -0.39
CA ALA A 17 7.88 -1.48 -1.80
C ALA A 17 7.00 -2.69 -2.18
N THR A 18 6.90 -3.69 -1.29
CA THR A 18 6.01 -4.84 -1.49
C THR A 18 4.55 -4.42 -1.55
N LEU A 19 4.13 -3.51 -0.66
CA LEU A 19 2.79 -2.94 -0.67
C LEU A 19 2.53 -2.15 -1.97
N ALA A 20 3.50 -1.36 -2.45
CA ALA A 20 3.40 -0.64 -3.72
C ALA A 20 3.21 -1.59 -4.92
N TYR A 21 4.04 -2.62 -5.02
CA TYR A 21 4.01 -3.60 -6.11
C TYR A 21 2.68 -4.35 -6.15
N ARG A 22 2.26 -4.93 -5.02
CA ARG A 22 1.00 -5.68 -4.90
C ARG A 22 -0.21 -4.77 -5.04
N GLY A 23 -0.13 -3.55 -4.49
CA GLY A 23 -1.14 -2.51 -4.64
C GLY A 23 -1.34 -2.15 -6.11
N ARG A 24 -0.29 -1.92 -6.89
CA ARG A 24 -0.40 -1.65 -8.33
C ARG A 24 -1.17 -2.75 -9.06
N LYS A 25 -0.84 -4.02 -8.79
CA LYS A 25 -1.54 -5.16 -9.41
C LYS A 25 -3.03 -5.18 -9.08
N ALA A 26 -3.41 -4.81 -7.85
CA ALA A 26 -4.80 -4.73 -7.44
C ALA A 26 -5.53 -3.49 -7.99
N LEU A 27 -4.86 -2.35 -8.10
CA LEU A 27 -5.53 -1.05 -8.29
C LEU A 27 -5.60 -0.56 -9.75
N VAL A 28 -4.66 -0.99 -10.60
CA VAL A 28 -4.57 -0.51 -11.99
C VAL A 28 -5.44 -1.36 -12.92
N GLY A 29 -6.07 -0.71 -13.91
CA GLY A 29 -6.92 -1.36 -14.91
C GLY A 29 -8.37 -1.57 -14.48
N VAL A 30 -8.79 -0.90 -13.40
CA VAL A 30 -10.19 -0.84 -12.94
C VAL A 30 -10.59 0.63 -12.73
N GLY A 31 -11.88 0.91 -12.70
CA GLY A 31 -12.42 2.28 -12.70
C GLY A 31 -13.52 2.53 -11.65
N PRO A 32 -14.23 3.67 -11.76
CA PRO A 32 -15.24 4.09 -10.78
C PRO A 32 -16.34 3.06 -10.52
N GLU A 33 -16.78 2.32 -11.54
CA GLU A 33 -17.79 1.27 -11.39
C GLU A 33 -17.32 0.15 -10.45
N PHE A 34 -16.05 -0.27 -10.58
CA PHE A 34 -15.44 -1.21 -9.63
C PHE A 34 -15.35 -0.61 -8.23
N GLY A 35 -14.92 0.65 -8.14
CA GLY A 35 -14.82 1.38 -6.86
C GLY A 35 -16.14 1.45 -6.10
N ALA A 36 -17.27 1.53 -6.81
CA ALA A 36 -18.62 1.64 -6.25
C ALA A 36 -19.31 0.30 -5.96
N ALA A 37 -18.69 -0.84 -6.32
CA ALA A 37 -19.30 -2.15 -6.15
C ALA A 37 -19.62 -2.45 -4.67
N LYS A 38 -20.85 -2.90 -4.40
CA LYS A 38 -21.31 -3.33 -3.09
C LYS A 38 -21.73 -4.80 -3.16
N PHE A 39 -21.19 -5.62 -2.26
CA PHE A 39 -21.41 -7.07 -2.27
C PHE A 39 -22.53 -7.49 -1.32
N GLN A 40 -22.65 -6.83 -0.16
CA GLN A 40 -23.73 -7.02 0.82
C GLN A 40 -23.97 -5.73 1.61
N PRO A 41 -25.15 -5.56 2.25
CA PRO A 41 -25.39 -4.47 3.18
C PRO A 41 -24.32 -4.42 4.28
N GLY A 42 -23.76 -3.23 4.54
CA GLY A 42 -22.71 -3.04 5.55
C GLY A 42 -21.27 -3.32 5.09
N CYS A 43 -21.07 -3.95 3.92
CA CYS A 43 -19.72 -4.10 3.37
C CYS A 43 -19.18 -2.77 2.84
N ARG A 44 -17.89 -2.50 3.13
CA ARG A 44 -17.14 -1.43 2.47
C ARG A 44 -17.01 -1.74 0.97
N ALA A 45 -17.26 -0.74 0.13
CA ALA A 45 -16.96 -0.77 -1.28
C ALA A 45 -15.44 -0.68 -1.49
N PRO A 46 -14.90 -1.16 -2.63
CA PRO A 46 -13.46 -1.07 -2.90
C PRO A 46 -12.90 0.35 -2.76
N LEU A 47 -13.68 1.38 -3.13
CA LEU A 47 -13.27 2.78 -2.96
C LEU A 47 -13.09 3.16 -1.49
N GLU A 48 -14.01 2.76 -0.62
CA GLU A 48 -13.94 3.03 0.82
C GLU A 48 -12.78 2.26 1.46
N ILE A 49 -12.48 1.04 0.97
CA ILE A 49 -11.30 0.28 1.39
C ILE A 49 -10.02 1.02 0.99
N LEU A 50 -9.93 1.51 -0.25
CA LEU A 50 -8.72 2.21 -0.72
C LEU A 50 -8.50 3.53 0.01
N ALA A 51 -9.55 4.31 0.27
CA ALA A 51 -9.46 5.53 1.06
C ALA A 51 -8.93 5.25 2.47
N HIS A 52 -9.41 4.17 3.10
CA HIS A 52 -8.92 3.72 4.41
C HIS A 52 -7.45 3.28 4.38
N VAL A 53 -7.01 2.62 3.30
CA VAL A 53 -5.57 2.34 3.09
C VAL A 53 -4.76 3.64 3.03
N GLY A 54 -5.29 4.69 2.39
CA GLY A 54 -4.68 6.03 2.43
C GLY A 54 -4.53 6.55 3.86
N ASP A 55 -5.57 6.43 4.67
CA ASP A 55 -5.56 6.87 6.09
C ASP A 55 -4.54 6.08 6.92
N LEU A 56 -4.39 4.77 6.69
CA LEU A 56 -3.36 3.94 7.33
C LEU A 56 -1.95 4.42 6.99
N LEU A 57 -1.69 4.84 5.75
CA LEU A 57 -0.37 5.35 5.33
C LEU A 57 -0.08 6.74 5.91
N ASP A 58 -1.08 7.62 5.97
CA ASP A 58 -0.97 8.92 6.62
C ASP A 58 -0.71 8.75 8.14
N TRP A 59 -1.39 7.79 8.77
CA TRP A 59 -1.16 7.42 10.16
C TRP A 59 0.24 6.82 10.38
N ALA A 60 0.72 5.96 9.48
CA ALA A 60 2.08 5.42 9.53
C ALA A 60 3.13 6.54 9.54
N LEU A 61 2.98 7.54 8.66
CA LEU A 61 3.85 8.70 8.62
C LEU A 61 3.74 9.55 9.90
N SER A 62 2.54 9.70 10.46
CA SER A 62 2.29 10.39 11.72
C SER A 62 2.97 9.71 12.91
N LEU A 63 2.96 8.37 12.97
CA LEU A 63 3.69 7.56 13.94
C LEU A 63 5.20 7.71 13.79
N CYS A 64 5.72 7.65 12.56
CA CYS A 64 7.13 7.90 12.28
C CYS A 64 7.61 9.25 12.81
N ARG A 65 6.73 10.26 12.79
CA ARG A 65 6.98 11.61 13.33
C ARG A 65 6.71 11.76 14.83
N GLY A 66 6.36 10.67 15.53
CA GLY A 66 6.09 10.68 16.97
C GLY A 66 4.78 11.33 17.38
N ARG A 67 3.83 11.52 16.44
CA ARG A 67 2.54 12.16 16.70
C ARG A 67 1.41 11.17 16.90
N GLY A 68 1.36 10.12 16.08
CA GLY A 68 0.33 9.07 16.17
C GLY A 68 -1.10 9.53 15.89
N LEU A 69 -1.28 10.63 15.16
CA LEU A 69 -2.59 11.19 14.81
C LEU A 69 -3.28 10.35 13.73
N TRP A 70 -4.53 9.94 14.00
CA TRP A 70 -5.46 9.33 13.05
C TRP A 70 -6.42 10.37 12.49
N GLN A 71 -6.78 10.25 11.22
CA GLN A 71 -7.83 11.05 10.60
C GLN A 71 -8.50 10.25 9.50
N ASP A 72 -9.83 10.12 9.57
CA ASP A 72 -10.61 9.52 8.49
C ASP A 72 -10.74 10.50 7.33
N SER A 73 -10.49 10.02 6.11
CA SER A 73 -10.68 10.81 4.90
C SER A 73 -12.05 10.55 4.28
N VAL A 74 -12.60 11.59 3.65
CA VAL A 74 -13.71 11.43 2.72
C VAL A 74 -13.14 10.82 1.42
N PRO A 75 -13.64 9.65 0.95
CA PRO A 75 -13.13 9.04 -0.26
C PRO A 75 -13.28 9.96 -1.48
N LYS A 76 -12.22 10.07 -2.28
CA LYS A 76 -12.21 10.77 -3.57
C LYS A 76 -12.68 9.85 -4.70
N SER A 77 -12.51 10.25 -5.96
CA SER A 77 -12.70 9.30 -7.07
C SER A 77 -11.65 8.17 -7.02
N TRP A 78 -11.96 7.03 -7.66
CA TRP A 78 -11.05 5.88 -7.70
C TRP A 78 -9.64 6.25 -8.14
N ASN A 79 -9.50 6.99 -9.24
CA ASN A 79 -8.20 7.38 -9.78
C ASN A 79 -7.44 8.32 -8.83
N GLU A 80 -8.14 9.24 -8.15
CA GLU A 80 -7.53 10.13 -7.17
C GLU A 80 -7.04 9.37 -5.94
N GLU A 81 -7.78 8.37 -5.48
CA GLU A 81 -7.35 7.50 -4.37
C GLU A 81 -6.16 6.62 -4.76
N VAL A 82 -6.09 6.13 -6.01
CA VAL A 82 -4.89 5.44 -6.52
C VAL A 82 -3.68 6.36 -6.51
N VAL A 83 -3.82 7.60 -6.98
CA VAL A 83 -2.74 8.60 -6.94
C VAL A 83 -2.33 8.90 -5.49
N ARG A 84 -3.30 9.10 -4.59
CA ARG A 84 -3.06 9.35 -3.17
C ARG A 84 -2.28 8.20 -2.53
N PHE A 85 -2.68 6.95 -2.79
CA PHE A 85 -2.01 5.75 -2.29
C PHE A 85 -0.51 5.77 -2.63
N PHE A 86 -0.15 5.96 -3.91
CA PHE A 86 1.27 5.99 -4.31
C PHE A 86 2.03 7.23 -3.79
N ALA A 87 1.36 8.37 -3.64
CA ALA A 87 1.97 9.56 -3.05
C ALA A 87 2.27 9.38 -1.55
N ALA A 88 1.37 8.73 -0.81
CA ALA A 88 1.56 8.41 0.60
C ALA A 88 2.70 7.40 0.79
N LEU A 89 2.78 6.36 -0.05
CA LEU A 89 3.90 5.40 -0.05
C LEU A 89 5.25 6.09 -0.31
N GLN A 90 5.32 6.99 -1.30
CA GLN A 90 6.53 7.78 -1.59
C GLN A 90 6.95 8.63 -0.38
N THR A 91 5.99 9.29 0.27
CA THR A 91 6.27 10.13 1.44
C THR A 91 6.76 9.30 2.63
N LEU A 92 6.17 8.12 2.84
CA LEU A 92 6.58 7.20 3.89
C LEU A 92 7.98 6.62 3.62
N ASP A 93 8.25 6.13 2.42
CA ASP A 93 9.58 5.62 2.05
C ASP A 93 10.65 6.70 2.17
N ALA A 94 10.37 7.93 1.71
CA ALA A 94 11.30 9.06 1.84
C ALA A 94 11.62 9.38 3.31
N PHE A 95 10.65 9.24 4.22
CA PHE A 95 10.93 9.39 5.65
C PHE A 95 11.83 8.26 6.16
N LEU A 96 11.51 7.01 5.82
CA LEU A 96 12.27 5.83 6.23
C LEU A 96 13.71 5.85 5.70
N ALA A 97 13.92 6.37 4.49
CA ALA A 97 15.23 6.54 3.86
C ALA A 97 16.07 7.67 4.47
N SER A 98 15.47 8.55 5.29
CA SER A 98 16.17 9.68 5.92
C SER A 98 16.82 9.31 7.25
N ASP A 99 17.74 10.14 7.75
CA ASP A 99 18.34 9.98 9.08
C ASP A 99 17.49 10.50 10.24
N ARG A 100 16.25 10.97 9.97
CA ARG A 100 15.37 11.52 11.02
C ARG A 100 15.01 10.44 12.03
N PRO A 101 15.04 10.70 13.35
CA PRO A 101 14.64 9.72 14.36
C PRO A 101 13.21 9.20 14.13
N LEU A 102 12.99 7.90 14.33
CA LEU A 102 11.65 7.32 14.32
C LEU A 102 10.98 7.57 15.68
N GLY A 103 9.76 8.08 15.64
CA GLY A 103 8.93 8.28 16.82
C GLY A 103 8.27 7.02 17.36
N CYS A 104 8.44 5.86 16.72
CA CYS A 104 7.89 4.59 17.15
C CYS A 104 8.81 3.41 16.82
N PRO A 105 8.68 2.25 17.50
CA PRO A 105 9.40 1.04 17.14
C PRO A 105 9.07 0.57 15.72
N THR A 106 10.09 0.12 14.98
CA THR A 106 9.97 -0.36 13.61
C THR A 106 8.98 -1.51 13.45
N GLU A 107 8.96 -2.41 14.43
CA GLU A 107 8.12 -3.61 14.44
C GLU A 107 6.64 -3.23 14.54
N ARG A 108 6.31 -2.19 15.32
CA ARG A 108 4.93 -1.71 15.47
C ARG A 108 4.45 -0.98 14.21
N LEU A 109 5.35 -0.31 13.50
CA LEU A 109 5.02 0.31 12.21
C LEU A 109 4.66 -0.75 11.17
N PHE A 110 5.36 -1.88 11.14
CA PHE A 110 5.00 -3.01 10.30
C PHE A 110 3.67 -3.65 10.75
N GLN A 111 3.57 -4.04 12.03
CA GLN A 111 2.43 -4.79 12.59
C GLN A 111 1.10 -4.05 12.49
N GLY A 112 1.12 -2.72 12.66
CA GLY A 112 -0.07 -1.89 12.54
C GLY A 112 -0.32 -1.51 11.09
N PRO A 113 0.01 -0.28 10.68
CA PRO A 113 -0.50 0.29 9.43
C PRO A 113 -0.08 -0.46 8.16
N ILE A 114 1.15 -0.97 8.08
CA ILE A 114 1.67 -1.58 6.84
C ILE A 114 1.04 -2.96 6.59
N ALA A 115 1.00 -3.82 7.61
CA ALA A 115 0.37 -5.14 7.52
C ALA A 115 -1.15 -5.04 7.29
N ASP A 116 -1.81 -4.05 7.91
CA ASP A 116 -3.23 -3.80 7.72
C ASP A 116 -3.53 -3.32 6.28
N ALA A 117 -2.72 -2.39 5.76
CA ALA A 117 -2.81 -1.95 4.37
C ALA A 117 -2.62 -3.12 3.38
N LEU A 118 -1.66 -4.01 3.61
CA LEU A 118 -1.47 -5.23 2.80
C LEU A 118 -2.70 -6.14 2.83
N THR A 119 -3.34 -6.27 3.99
CA THR A 119 -4.56 -7.06 4.17
C THR A 119 -5.71 -6.49 3.34
N HIS A 120 -5.90 -5.17 3.37
CA HIS A 120 -6.90 -4.48 2.59
C HIS A 120 -6.63 -4.51 1.07
N ILE A 121 -5.38 -4.45 0.63
CA ILE A 121 -5.02 -4.70 -0.78
C ILE A 121 -5.44 -6.12 -1.22
N GLY A 122 -5.30 -7.11 -0.34
CA GLY A 122 -5.82 -8.47 -0.56
C GLY A 122 -7.34 -8.51 -0.76
N GLN A 123 -8.08 -7.75 0.05
CA GLN A 123 -9.54 -7.62 -0.09
C GLN A 123 -9.94 -6.98 -1.43
N ILE A 124 -9.25 -5.90 -1.85
CA ILE A 124 -9.50 -5.26 -3.15
C ILE A 124 -9.22 -6.24 -4.30
N ALA A 125 -8.12 -7.00 -4.23
CA ALA A 125 -7.79 -8.02 -5.22
C ALA A 125 -8.87 -9.11 -5.33
N MET A 126 -9.44 -9.53 -4.20
CA MET A 126 -10.59 -10.44 -4.17
C MET A 126 -11.83 -9.81 -4.83
N CYS A 127 -12.13 -8.54 -4.54
CA CYS A 127 -13.27 -7.82 -5.12
C CYS A 127 -13.20 -7.76 -6.65
N ARG A 128 -12.00 -7.72 -7.25
CA ARG A 128 -11.84 -7.77 -8.72
C ARG A 128 -12.43 -9.03 -9.32
N ARG A 129 -12.22 -10.17 -8.67
CA ARG A 129 -12.79 -11.45 -9.10
C ARG A 129 -14.32 -11.46 -8.96
N LEU A 130 -14.82 -10.93 -7.84
CA LEU A 130 -16.25 -10.92 -7.53
C LEU A 130 -17.08 -10.00 -8.45
N THR A 131 -16.46 -8.96 -9.01
CA THR A 131 -17.12 -8.00 -9.92
C THR A 131 -17.04 -8.40 -11.39
N GLY A 132 -16.36 -9.50 -11.71
CA GLY A 132 -16.05 -9.86 -13.11
C GLY A 132 -15.06 -8.91 -13.80
N ALA A 133 -14.46 -7.98 -13.06
CA ALA A 133 -13.34 -7.19 -13.55
C ALA A 133 -12.14 -8.10 -13.83
N LEU A 134 -11.22 -7.66 -14.71
CA LEU A 134 -10.04 -8.45 -15.06
C LEU A 134 -9.32 -8.93 -13.78
N PRO A 135 -9.24 -10.25 -13.53
CA PRO A 135 -8.70 -10.76 -12.29
C PRO A 135 -7.22 -10.41 -12.17
N VAL A 136 -6.75 -10.20 -10.94
CA VAL A 136 -5.32 -10.05 -10.69
C VAL A 136 -4.65 -11.39 -10.96
N ARG A 137 -3.80 -11.44 -11.99
CA ARG A 137 -2.99 -12.62 -12.33
C ARG A 137 -2.10 -13.01 -11.17
N GLY A 138 -2.03 -14.32 -10.91
CA GLY A 138 -1.11 -14.86 -9.92
C GLY A 138 0.34 -14.63 -10.36
N GLU A 139 1.24 -14.44 -9.39
CA GLU A 139 2.66 -14.22 -9.66
C GLU A 139 3.51 -14.83 -8.55
N ASN A 140 4.69 -15.32 -8.92
CA ASN A 140 5.71 -15.70 -7.96
C ASN A 140 6.43 -14.45 -7.43
N TYR A 141 5.91 -13.86 -6.35
CA TYR A 141 6.49 -12.67 -5.72
C TYR A 141 7.92 -12.88 -5.16
N PHE A 142 8.34 -14.12 -4.92
CA PHE A 142 9.70 -14.40 -4.46
C PHE A 142 10.75 -14.07 -5.53
N VAL A 143 10.39 -14.17 -6.81
CA VAL A 143 11.28 -13.81 -7.93
C VAL A 143 10.93 -12.45 -8.54
N ALA A 144 9.92 -11.74 -8.03
CA ALA A 144 9.55 -10.43 -8.54
C ALA A 144 10.61 -9.38 -8.17
N GLU A 145 10.84 -8.40 -9.06
CA GLU A 145 11.78 -7.31 -8.83
C GLU A 145 11.17 -6.25 -7.91
N ILE A 146 11.13 -6.53 -6.60
CA ILE A 146 10.63 -5.63 -5.56
C ILE A 146 11.81 -5.08 -4.76
N LYS A 147 12.11 -3.79 -4.95
CA LYS A 147 13.27 -3.12 -4.32
C LYS A 147 12.83 -1.95 -3.45
N ALA A 148 13.49 -1.77 -2.30
CA ALA A 148 13.33 -0.57 -1.48
C ALA A 148 13.49 0.70 -2.34
N GLY A 149 12.65 1.71 -2.11
CA GLY A 149 12.59 2.92 -2.93
C GLY A 149 11.75 2.82 -4.22
N GLN A 150 11.40 1.63 -4.71
CA GLN A 150 10.49 1.47 -5.86
C GLN A 150 9.02 1.47 -5.40
N VAL A 151 8.53 2.64 -4.96
CA VAL A 151 7.21 2.78 -4.32
C VAL A 151 6.19 3.58 -5.15
N GLY A 152 6.50 3.87 -6.41
CA GLY A 152 5.64 4.65 -7.31
C GLY A 152 4.63 3.82 -8.11
N LEU A 153 3.79 4.50 -8.89
CA LEU A 153 2.81 3.85 -9.80
C LEU A 153 3.50 2.99 -10.88
N ARG A 154 4.67 3.43 -11.34
CA ARG A 154 5.53 2.64 -12.23
C ARG A 154 6.26 1.59 -11.39
N GLN A 155 6.01 0.34 -11.72
CA GLN A 155 6.63 -0.84 -11.11
C GLN A 155 7.23 -1.69 -12.23
N GLU A 156 8.16 -2.56 -11.87
CA GLU A 156 8.75 -3.52 -12.79
C GLU A 156 7.67 -4.46 -13.36
N ALA A 157 7.95 -5.01 -14.54
CA ALA A 157 7.06 -6.00 -15.14
C ALA A 157 7.15 -7.33 -14.37
N PRO A 158 6.02 -8.06 -14.23
CA PRO A 158 6.03 -9.39 -13.64
C PRO A 158 6.99 -10.35 -14.35
N LEU A 159 7.82 -11.06 -13.59
CA LEU A 159 8.78 -12.02 -14.17
C LEU A 159 8.16 -13.41 -14.40
N LYS A 160 7.24 -13.84 -13.53
CA LYS A 160 6.61 -15.17 -13.62
C LYS A 160 5.16 -15.12 -13.15
N GLU A 161 4.25 -14.96 -14.10
CA GLU A 161 2.80 -15.00 -13.85
C GLU A 161 2.18 -16.36 -14.19
N PHE A 162 1.04 -16.63 -13.59
CA PHE A 162 0.21 -17.80 -13.85
C PHE A 162 -1.27 -17.40 -13.85
N ASP A 163 -2.06 -18.19 -14.56
CA ASP A 163 -3.52 -18.06 -14.65
C ASP A 163 -4.21 -18.67 -13.41
#